data_AF-A0A1V9XZJ4-F1
#
_entry.id   AF-A0A1V9XZJ4-F1
#
_cell.length_a   1.000
_cell.length_b   1.000
_cell.length_c   1.000
_cell.angle_alpha   90.00
_cell.angle_beta   90.00
_cell.angle_gamma   90.00
#
_symmetry.space_group_name_H-M   'P 1'
#
loop_
_entity.id
_entity.type
_entity.pdbx_description
1 polymer ?
#
loop_
_entity_poly.entity_id
_entity_poly.type
_entity_poly.pdbx_seq_one_letter_code
_entity_poly.pdbx_strand_id
1 'polypeptide(L)'
;MFHGQQSKAVRFRCCGLHSPQDFQHSQWKRRGLSGRNDLPKTCYELRNQDIDDAALNPVVINSSSIHRQGCLSSIGEYLTWNSWEIVAVLCGTALFIAVSMFLSCKYVR
;
A
#
# COMPACT_ATOMS: atom_id res chain seq x y z
N MET A 1 -2.00 -15.00 1.18
CA MET A 1 -0.91 -14.00 1.27
C MET A 1 -1.01 -12.82 0.28
N PHE A 2 -1.81 -12.89 -0.81
CA PHE A 2 -1.89 -11.79 -1.79
C PHE A 2 -3.03 -10.77 -1.58
N HIS A 3 -3.97 -11.01 -0.64
CA HIS A 3 -5.09 -10.07 -0.39
C HIS A 3 -4.61 -8.69 0.06
N GLY A 4 -3.55 -8.59 0.86
CA GLY A 4 -3.01 -7.30 1.32
C GLY A 4 -2.28 -6.48 0.24
N GLN A 5 -1.82 -7.10 -0.86
CA GLN A 5 -1.16 -6.37 -1.95
C GLN A 5 -2.17 -5.69 -2.88
N GLN A 6 -3.37 -6.24 -3.04
CA GLN A 6 -4.40 -5.68 -3.92
C GLN A 6 -4.96 -4.36 -3.36
N SER A 7 -5.21 -4.29 -2.05
CA SER A 7 -5.67 -3.06 -1.38
C SER A 7 -4.65 -1.92 -1.48
N LYS A 8 -3.35 -2.26 -1.40
CA LYS A 8 -2.28 -1.26 -1.52
C LYS A 8 -2.12 -0.76 -2.95
N ALA A 9 -2.26 -1.64 -3.95
CA ALA A 9 -2.18 -1.27 -5.36
C ALA A 9 -3.25 -0.24 -5.74
N VAL A 10 -4.49 -0.42 -5.24
CA VAL A 10 -5.59 0.54 -5.45
C VAL A 10 -5.30 1.88 -4.76
N ARG A 11 -4.86 1.85 -3.50
CA ARG A 11 -4.65 3.06 -2.70
C ARG A 11 -3.47 3.91 -3.17
N PHE A 12 -2.39 3.28 -3.62
CA PHE A 12 -1.17 3.96 -4.06
C PHE A 12 -1.03 4.02 -5.60
N ARG A 13 -2.06 3.59 -6.34
CA ARG A 13 -2.08 3.62 -7.83
C ARG A 13 -0.79 3.07 -8.44
N CYS A 14 -0.40 1.90 -7.96
CA CYS A 14 0.89 1.28 -8.27
C CYS A 14 0.69 -0.16 -8.74
N CYS A 15 1.66 -0.69 -9.49
CA CYS A 15 1.64 -2.07 -9.95
C CYS A 15 2.98 -2.76 -9.71
N GLY A 16 2.90 -3.89 -9.00
CA GLY A 16 4.06 -4.68 -8.64
C GLY A 16 4.82 -4.07 -7.46
N LEU A 17 5.92 -4.72 -7.07
CA LEU A 17 6.72 -4.25 -5.95
C LEU A 17 7.62 -3.10 -6.42
N HIS A 18 8.41 -3.37 -7.47
CA HIS A 18 9.24 -2.40 -8.17
C HIS A 18 8.62 -2.00 -9.51
N SER A 19 7.94 -2.92 -10.17
CA SER A 19 7.36 -2.67 -11.49
C SER A 19 6.31 -3.73 -11.89
N PRO A 20 5.49 -3.45 -12.92
CA PRO A 20 4.52 -4.42 -13.44
C PRO A 20 5.13 -5.76 -13.88
N GLN A 21 6.41 -5.76 -14.26
CA GLN A 21 7.12 -6.95 -14.72
C GLN A 21 7.30 -7.99 -13.61
N ASP A 22 7.23 -7.59 -12.33
CA ASP A 22 7.30 -8.50 -11.19
C ASP A 22 6.23 -9.60 -11.26
N PHE A 23 5.09 -9.34 -11.91
CA PHE A 23 4.04 -10.32 -12.09
C PHE A 23 4.38 -11.43 -13.08
N GLN A 24 5.30 -11.21 -14.03
CA GLN A 24 5.65 -12.21 -15.05
C GLN A 24 6.24 -13.49 -14.44
N HIS A 25 7.04 -13.36 -13.38
CA HIS A 25 7.67 -14.50 -12.70
C HIS A 25 6.97 -14.88 -11.38
N SER A 26 5.95 -14.12 -10.99
CA SER A 26 5.25 -14.29 -9.71
C SER A 26 4.47 -15.60 -9.60
N GLN A 27 4.27 -16.04 -8.35
CA GLN A 27 3.38 -17.16 -8.03
C GLN A 27 1.94 -16.93 -8.49
N TRP A 28 1.51 -15.67 -8.63
CA TRP A 28 0.19 -15.32 -9.14
C TRP A 28 -0.01 -15.82 -10.58
N LYS A 29 0.95 -15.56 -11.46
CA LYS A 29 0.92 -16.04 -12.85
C LYS A 29 1.08 -17.56 -12.92
N ARG A 30 2.01 -18.13 -12.12
CA ARG A 30 2.25 -19.58 -12.08
C ARG A 30 1.05 -20.40 -11.59
N ARG A 31 0.21 -19.83 -10.73
CA ARG A 31 -1.01 -20.47 -10.23
C ARG A 31 -2.21 -20.32 -11.16
N GLY A 32 -2.03 -19.75 -12.35
CA GLY A 32 -3.11 -19.56 -13.33
C GLY A 32 -4.17 -18.55 -12.90
N LEU A 33 -3.90 -17.74 -11.87
CA LEU A 33 -4.84 -16.72 -11.39
C LEU A 33 -4.97 -15.53 -12.36
N SER A 34 -4.17 -15.50 -13.42
CA SER A 34 -4.20 -14.47 -14.45
C SER A 34 -5.39 -14.63 -15.40
N GLY A 35 -5.92 -15.84 -15.56
CA GLY A 35 -6.95 -16.12 -16.56
C GLY A 35 -6.48 -15.71 -17.96
N ARG A 36 -7.12 -14.69 -18.55
CA ARG A 36 -6.74 -14.09 -19.85
C ARG A 36 -5.93 -12.80 -19.74
N ASN A 37 -5.73 -12.27 -18.53
CA ASN A 37 -5.03 -11.00 -18.34
C ASN A 37 -3.56 -11.24 -18.04
N ASP A 38 -2.69 -10.37 -18.53
CA ASP A 38 -1.26 -10.42 -18.22
C ASP A 38 -0.95 -9.91 -16.81
N LEU A 39 -1.82 -9.05 -16.26
CA LEU A 39 -1.66 -8.37 -14.98
C LEU A 39 -2.95 -8.44 -14.14
N PRO A 40 -2.85 -8.28 -12.80
CA PRO A 40 -4.01 -8.15 -11.93
C PRO A 40 -4.86 -6.93 -12.30
N LYS A 41 -6.18 -7.01 -12.14
CA LYS A 41 -7.11 -5.89 -12.42
C LYS A 41 -6.77 -4.61 -11.63
N THR A 42 -6.20 -4.74 -10.44
CA THR A 42 -5.77 -3.62 -9.59
C THR A 42 -4.54 -2.87 -10.11
N CYS A 43 -3.84 -3.39 -11.12
CA CYS A 43 -2.74 -2.70 -11.78
C CYS A 43 -3.19 -1.72 -12.87
N TYR A 44 -4.47 -1.78 -13.26
CA TYR A 44 -5.07 -0.89 -14.24
C TYR A 44 -5.80 0.25 -13.54
N GLU A 45 -6.07 1.32 -14.29
CA GLU A 45 -6.84 2.45 -13.78
C GLU A 45 -8.30 2.05 -13.54
N LEU A 46 -8.77 2.33 -12.32
CA LEU A 46 -10.06 1.88 -11.80
C LEU A 46 -11.07 3.01 -11.79
N ARG A 47 -12.30 2.71 -12.20
CA ARG A 47 -13.42 3.67 -12.24
C ARG A 47 -13.94 3.96 -10.86
N ASN A 48 -13.90 2.95 -10.01
CA ASN A 48 -14.34 3.00 -8.65
C ASN A 48 -13.20 3.24 -7.67
N GLN A 49 -12.05 3.78 -8.11
CA GLN A 49 -10.87 3.98 -7.26
C GLN A 49 -11.13 4.76 -5.96
N ASP A 50 -12.18 5.59 -5.94
CA ASP A 50 -12.54 6.44 -4.79
C ASP A 50 -13.46 5.73 -3.77
N ILE A 51 -13.83 4.47 -4.02
CA ILE A 51 -14.68 3.66 -3.13
C ILE A 51 -13.79 2.71 -2.33
N ASP A 52 -13.96 2.63 -1.01
CA ASP A 52 -13.15 1.75 -0.14
C ASP A 52 -13.20 0.27 -0.57
N ASP A 53 -14.29 -0.16 -1.18
CA ASP A 53 -14.51 -1.53 -1.69
C ASP A 53 -13.89 -1.80 -3.07
N ALA A 54 -13.18 -0.84 -3.67
CA ALA A 54 -12.57 -0.98 -4.98
C ALA A 54 -11.53 -2.10 -5.05
N ALA A 55 -10.92 -2.43 -3.91
CA ALA A 55 -10.02 -3.58 -3.78
C ALA A 55 -10.74 -4.92 -3.84
N LEU A 56 -12.02 -4.99 -3.44
CA LEU A 56 -12.84 -6.19 -3.49
C LEU A 56 -13.50 -6.39 -4.86
N ASN A 57 -13.93 -5.30 -5.51
CA ASN A 57 -14.56 -5.36 -6.83
C ASN A 57 -13.98 -4.30 -7.80
N PRO A 58 -12.77 -4.53 -8.33
CA PRO A 58 -12.12 -3.57 -9.21
C PRO A 58 -12.82 -3.45 -10.57
N VAL A 59 -13.31 -2.24 -10.90
CA VAL A 59 -13.91 -1.92 -12.21
C VAL A 59 -12.89 -1.14 -13.04
N VAL A 60 -12.29 -1.77 -14.04
CA VAL A 60 -11.27 -1.16 -14.88
C VAL A 60 -11.92 -0.17 -15.85
N ILE A 61 -11.44 1.09 -15.89
CA ILE A 61 -11.88 2.09 -16.89
C ILE A 61 -11.34 1.72 -18.26
N ASN A 62 -10.04 1.44 -18.32
CA ASN A 62 -9.34 1.17 -19.56
C ASN A 62 -8.22 0.15 -19.33
N SER A 63 -8.16 -0.88 -20.17
CA SER A 63 -7.12 -1.90 -20.10
C SER A 63 -5.77 -1.41 -20.67
N SER A 64 -5.71 -0.21 -21.23
CA SER A 64 -4.45 0.38 -21.72
C SER A 64 -3.75 1.31 -20.72
N SER A 65 -4.46 1.81 -19.69
CA SER A 65 -3.85 2.63 -18.63
C SER A 65 -3.38 1.75 -17.47
N ILE A 66 -2.13 1.30 -17.57
CA ILE A 66 -1.45 0.49 -16.54
C ILE A 66 -0.59 1.40 -15.68
N HIS A 67 -0.67 1.24 -14.36
CA HIS A 67 0.24 1.89 -13.43
C HIS A 67 1.67 1.37 -13.63
N ARG A 68 2.59 2.22 -14.09
CA ARG A 68 3.99 1.82 -14.34
C ARG A 68 4.89 1.90 -13.09
N GLN A 69 4.49 2.66 -12.09
CA GLN A 69 5.25 2.78 -10.85
C GLN A 69 5.06 1.55 -9.96
N GLY A 70 6.16 1.08 -9.41
CA GLY A 70 6.16 0.08 -8.34
C GLY A 70 5.65 0.66 -7.03
N CYS A 71 4.98 -0.18 -6.24
CA CYS A 71 4.44 0.25 -4.96
C CYS A 71 5.51 0.68 -3.96
N LEU A 72 6.73 0.14 -4.02
CA LEU A 72 7.84 0.61 -3.17
C LEU A 72 8.25 2.05 -3.49
N SER A 73 8.29 2.40 -4.77
CA SER A 73 8.63 3.77 -5.20
C SER A 73 7.56 4.75 -4.72
N SER A 74 6.28 4.40 -4.90
CA SER A 74 5.16 5.24 -4.48
C SER A 74 5.06 5.40 -2.96
N ILE A 75 5.32 4.34 -2.19
CA ILE A 75 5.44 4.42 -0.72
C ILE A 75 6.66 5.27 -0.32
N GLY A 76 7.79 5.10 -1.02
CA GLY A 76 9.00 5.89 -0.79
C GLY A 76 8.76 7.39 -0.98
N GLU A 77 8.08 7.77 -2.07
CA GLU A 77 7.65 9.15 -2.31
C GLU A 77 6.68 9.62 -1.21
N TYR A 78 5.71 8.81 -0.80
CA TYR A 78 4.81 9.18 0.29
C TYR A 78 5.56 9.44 1.61
N LEU A 79 6.56 8.61 1.92
CA LEU A 79 7.39 8.74 3.13
C LEU A 79 8.28 9.98 3.08
N THR A 80 8.82 10.36 1.92
CA THR A 80 9.68 11.54 1.80
C THR A 80 8.87 12.83 1.91
N TRP A 81 7.70 12.89 1.28
CA TRP A 81 6.83 14.06 1.29
C TRP A 81 6.14 14.29 2.65
N ASN A 82 5.74 13.22 3.35
CA ASN A 82 5.06 13.29 4.66
C ASN A 82 5.97 12.94 5.83
N SER A 83 7.29 13.07 5.65
CA SER A 83 8.28 12.79 6.70
C SER A 83 8.00 13.57 7.99
N TRP A 84 7.45 14.79 7.87
CA TRP A 84 7.08 15.62 9.03
C TRP A 84 5.94 15.02 9.88
N GLU A 85 4.94 14.39 9.27
CA GLU A 85 3.83 13.75 10.00
C GLU A 85 4.33 12.55 10.81
N ILE A 86 5.23 11.76 10.22
CA ILE A 86 5.83 10.60 10.86
C ILE A 86 6.67 11.03 12.07
N VAL A 87 7.48 12.08 11.91
CA VAL A 87 8.26 12.66 13.01
C VAL A 87 7.34 13.17 14.12
N ALA A 88 6.23 13.82 13.79
CA ALA A 88 5.27 14.30 14.79
C ALA A 88 4.66 13.14 15.61
N VAL A 89 4.27 12.04 14.95
CA VAL A 89 3.74 10.84 15.63
C VAL A 89 4.80 10.18 16.51
N LEU A 90 6.05 10.09 16.05
CA LEU A 90 7.16 9.54 16.82
C LEU A 90 7.47 10.39 18.06
N CYS A 91 7.51 11.72 17.93
CA CYS A 91 7.69 12.59 19.09
C CYS A 91 6.52 12.50 20.08
N GLY A 92 5.28 12.44 19.60
CA GLY A 92 4.10 12.30 20.46
C GLY A 92 4.12 10.99 21.26
N THR A 93 4.45 9.88 20.61
CA THR A 93 4.56 8.57 21.29
C THR A 93 5.73 8.53 22.28
N ALA A 94 6.87 9.14 21.96
CA ALA A 94 7.99 9.26 22.90
C ALA A 94 7.63 10.06 24.16
N LEU A 95 6.91 11.19 24.01
CA LEU A 95 6.42 11.98 25.14
C LEU A 95 5.44 11.19 26.00
N PHE A 96 4.52 10.46 25.38
CA PHE A 96 3.56 9.62 26.10
C PHE A 96 4.26 8.54 26.94
N ILE A 97 5.30 7.90 26.39
CA ILE A 97 6.12 6.91 27.10
C ILE A 97 6.89 7.56 28.26
N ALA A 98 7.46 8.75 28.06
CA ALA A 98 8.18 9.45 29.11
C ALA A 98 7.26 9.83 30.28
N VAL A 99 6.04 10.31 29.99
CA VAL A 99 5.03 10.64 31.01
C VAL A 99 4.58 9.38 31.75
N SER A 100 4.33 8.27 31.05
CA SER A 100 3.90 7.02 31.67
C SER A 100 4.98 6.44 32.60
N MET A 101 6.26 6.51 32.21
CA MET A 101 7.39 6.17 33.08
C MET A 101 7.44 7.08 34.32
N PHE A 102 7.29 8.39 34.13
CA PHE A 102 7.34 9.34 35.25
C PHE A 102 6.23 9.10 36.28
N LEU A 103 5.00 8.89 35.80
CA LEU A 103 3.86 8.54 36.65
C LEU A 103 4.10 7.21 37.38
N SER A 104 4.59 6.19 36.68
CA SER A 104 4.90 4.89 37.28
C SER A 104 5.94 5.01 38.40
N CYS A 105 7.02 5.77 38.18
CA CYS A 105 8.06 6.02 39.19
C CYS A 105 7.56 6.83 40.40
N LYS A 106 6.55 7.68 40.22
CA LYS A 106 5.95 8.49 41.30
C LYS A 106 4.87 7.75 42.08
N TYR A 107 4.15 6.81 41.46
CA TYR A 107 3.03 6.09 42.09
C TYR A 107 3.46 4.76 42.74
N VAL A 108 4.60 4.19 42.32
CA VAL A 108 5.21 2.99 42.95
C VAL A 108 5.98 3.33 44.23
N ARG A 109 6.18 4.62 44.53
CA ARG A 109 6.85 5.09 45.74
C ARG A 109 5.84 5.60 46.76
#